data_AF-D5VR45-F1
#
_entry.id   AF-D5VR45-F1
#
_cell.length_a   1.000
_cell.length_b   1.000
_cell.length_c   1.000
_cell.angle_alpha   90.00
_cell.angle_beta   90.00
_cell.angle_gamma   90.00
#
_symmetry.space_group_name_H-M   'P 1'
#
loop_
_entity.id
_entity.type
_entity.pdbx_description
1 polymer ?
#
loop_
_entity_poly.entity_id
_entity_poly.type
_entity_poly.pdbx_seq_one_letter_code
_entity_poly.pdbx_strand_id
1 'polypeptide(L)'
;MKCKFLMAFLMLFLVCYSGCLFKEGYPDILYKKYNVVKIINTTIENKSVIIVYQIKSKFGPLSNVEGLDVDSKRDIVAICYYVFKNTNADEVQIICFYPEDSNLVVLYKFKIDRRNAELAELFDISPDQIDTYALYKGSRLIALGQLWVNKGLAKKLGLLT
;
A
#
# COMPACT_ATOMS: atom_id res chain seq x y z
N MET A 1 46.01 2.71 25.81
CA MET A 1 45.39 2.34 24.52
C MET A 1 44.18 1.40 24.69
N LYS A 2 43.15 1.78 25.49
CA LYS A 2 41.96 0.92 25.73
C LYS A 2 40.61 1.60 25.41
N CYS A 3 40.55 2.92 25.24
CA CYS A 3 39.29 3.63 24.95
C CYS A 3 38.90 3.70 23.46
N LYS A 4 39.83 3.49 22.51
CA LYS A 4 39.50 3.64 21.07
C LYS A 4 38.78 2.42 20.47
N PHE A 5 38.93 1.24 21.08
CA PHE A 5 38.26 0.02 20.62
C PHE A 5 36.78 -0.02 21.03
N LEU A 6 36.42 0.57 22.17
CA LEU A 6 35.05 0.57 22.68
C LEU A 6 34.11 1.45 21.84
N MET A 7 34.61 2.59 21.37
CA MET A 7 33.87 3.51 20.48
C MET A 7 33.58 2.90 19.10
N ALA A 8 34.52 2.13 18.54
CA ALA A 8 34.33 1.46 17.25
C ALA A 8 33.26 0.36 17.34
N PHE A 9 33.19 -0.37 18.45
CA PHE A 9 32.17 -1.40 18.68
C PHE A 9 30.77 -0.81 18.88
N LEU A 10 30.68 0.35 19.56
CA LEU A 10 29.42 1.06 19.77
C LEU A 10 28.87 1.67 18.46
N MET A 11 29.75 2.18 17.60
CA MET A 11 29.37 2.65 16.27
C MET A 11 28.96 1.50 15.34
N LEU A 12 29.59 0.33 15.42
CA LEU A 12 29.16 -0.85 14.65
C LEU A 12 27.77 -1.32 15.08
N PHE A 13 27.46 -1.27 16.38
CA PHE A 13 26.11 -1.57 16.90
C PHE A 13 25.05 -0.56 16.43
N LEU A 14 25.38 0.72 16.31
CA LEU A 14 24.49 1.77 15.79
C LEU A 14 24.23 1.64 14.26
N VAL A 15 25.23 1.19 13.50
CA VAL A 15 25.07 0.93 12.05
C VAL A 15 24.33 -0.40 11.80
N CYS A 16 24.48 -1.40 12.68
CA CYS A 16 23.68 -2.63 12.59
C CYS A 16 22.21 -2.44 13.02
N TYR A 17 21.91 -1.51 13.95
CA TYR A 17 20.54 -1.22 14.37
C TYR A 17 19.73 -0.39 13.36
N SER A 18 20.38 0.29 12.43
CA SER A 18 19.72 1.06 11.37
C SER A 18 19.50 0.26 10.07
N GLY A 19 20.04 -0.96 9.98
CA GLY A 19 19.92 -1.85 8.82
C GLY A 19 18.86 -2.96 8.95
N CYS A 20 18.29 -3.18 10.14
CA CYS A 20 17.13 -4.06 10.30
C CYS A 20 15.85 -3.21 10.27
N LEU A 21 15.50 -2.73 9.08
CA LEU A 21 14.10 -2.45 8.74
C LEU A 21 13.34 -3.75 8.97
N PHE A 22 12.69 -3.85 10.13
CA PHE A 22 11.78 -4.92 10.47
C PHE A 22 10.85 -5.16 9.28
N LYS A 23 11.02 -6.30 8.59
CA LYS A 23 9.89 -6.96 7.94
C LYS A 23 8.97 -7.39 9.07
N GLU A 24 8.12 -6.48 9.54
CA GLU A 24 6.92 -6.88 10.25
C GLU A 24 6.14 -7.84 9.36
N GLY A 25 5.45 -8.82 9.95
CA GLY A 25 4.95 -10.09 9.37
C GLY A 25 4.03 -10.07 8.15
N TYR A 26 4.20 -9.14 7.23
CA TYR A 26 3.50 -9.03 5.97
C TYR A 26 4.17 -9.88 4.88
N PRO A 27 3.37 -10.46 3.95
CA PRO A 27 3.91 -11.34 2.92
C PRO A 27 4.77 -10.59 1.90
N ASP A 28 5.86 -11.23 1.48
CA ASP A 28 6.81 -10.73 0.49
C ASP A 28 6.18 -10.22 -0.82
N ILE A 29 5.01 -10.76 -1.18
CA ILE A 29 4.28 -10.39 -2.39
C ILE A 29 3.90 -8.90 -2.43
N LEU A 30 3.65 -8.28 -1.26
CA LEU A 30 3.37 -6.84 -1.17
C LEU A 30 4.53 -6.01 -1.73
N TYR A 31 5.76 -6.38 -1.37
CA TYR A 31 6.96 -5.69 -1.82
C TYR A 31 7.35 -6.07 -3.25
N LYS A 32 7.25 -7.36 -3.61
CA LYS A 32 7.74 -7.89 -4.90
C LYS A 32 6.79 -7.69 -6.08
N LYS A 33 5.48 -7.86 -5.89
CA LYS A 33 4.46 -7.77 -6.95
C LYS A 33 3.81 -6.39 -6.98
N TYR A 34 3.48 -5.84 -5.81
CA TYR A 34 2.68 -4.62 -5.71
C TYR A 34 3.52 -3.35 -5.45
N ASN A 35 4.86 -3.45 -5.45
CA ASN A 35 5.79 -2.33 -5.25
C ASN A 35 5.50 -1.49 -3.99
N VAL A 36 5.06 -2.16 -2.91
CA VAL A 36 5.00 -1.56 -1.58
C VAL A 36 6.43 -1.32 -1.09
N VAL A 37 6.73 -0.09 -0.68
CA VAL A 37 8.07 0.29 -0.23
C VAL A 37 8.15 0.44 1.28
N LYS A 38 7.01 0.68 1.95
CA LYS A 38 6.96 0.83 3.40
C LYS A 38 5.54 0.54 3.90
N ILE A 39 5.47 -0.10 5.07
CA ILE A 39 4.24 -0.29 5.82
C ILE A 39 4.48 0.30 7.22
N ILE A 40 3.53 1.06 7.75
CA ILE A 40 3.59 1.64 9.09
C ILE A 40 2.34 1.23 9.84
N ASN A 41 2.53 0.59 10.99
CA ASN A 41 1.46 0.35 11.94
C ASN A 41 1.40 1.53 12.91
N THR A 42 0.24 2.15 13.07
CA THR A 42 0.06 3.31 13.94
C THR A 42 -1.32 3.31 14.60
N THR A 43 -1.57 4.28 15.45
CA THR A 43 -2.88 4.52 16.06
C THR A 43 -3.32 5.94 15.74
N ILE A 44 -4.52 6.09 15.19
CA ILE A 44 -5.13 7.39 14.89
C ILE A 44 -6.53 7.38 15.51
N GLU A 45 -6.83 8.36 16.38
CA GLU A 45 -8.15 8.47 17.02
C GLU A 45 -8.63 7.15 17.68
N ASN A 46 -7.73 6.46 18.40
CA ASN A 46 -7.95 5.15 19.04
C ASN A 46 -8.25 3.97 18.09
N LYS A 47 -8.02 4.14 16.78
CA LYS A 47 -8.09 3.05 15.80
C LYS A 47 -6.69 2.55 15.45
N SER A 48 -6.52 1.24 15.33
CA SER A 48 -5.34 0.63 14.74
C SER A 48 -5.35 0.85 13.23
N VAL A 49 -4.41 1.64 12.73
CA VAL A 49 -4.32 2.01 11.32
C VAL A 49 -3.03 1.49 10.71
N ILE A 50 -3.13 0.85 9.56
CA ILE A 50 -1.97 0.48 8.73
C ILE A 50 -1.87 1.43 7.55
N ILE A 51 -0.73 2.11 7.42
CA ILE A 51 -0.43 2.98 6.30
C ILE A 51 0.57 2.27 5.38
N VAL A 52 0.15 2.02 4.15
CA VAL A 52 0.93 1.38 3.09
C VAL A 52 1.39 2.44 2.10
N TYR A 53 2.70 2.52 1.89
CA TYR A 53 3.31 3.38 0.89
C TYR A 53 3.71 2.54 -0.32
N GLN A 54 3.22 2.93 -1.48
CA GLN A 54 3.44 2.27 -2.76
C GLN A 54 4.10 3.23 -3.74
N ILE A 55 5.00 2.73 -4.58
CA ILE A 55 5.51 3.46 -5.74
C ILE A 55 5.08 2.72 -7.01
N LYS A 56 4.40 3.43 -7.93
CA LYS A 56 3.91 2.87 -9.19
C LYS A 56 4.56 3.59 -10.36
N SER A 57 5.02 2.82 -11.36
CA SER A 57 5.67 3.34 -12.58
C SER A 57 5.11 2.71 -13.86
N LYS A 58 4.17 1.78 -13.74
CA LYS A 58 3.49 1.11 -14.86
C LYS A 58 1.99 1.17 -14.64
N PHE A 59 1.24 1.34 -15.71
CA PHE A 59 -0.22 1.47 -15.67
C PHE A 59 -0.87 0.43 -16.56
N GLY A 60 -2.00 -0.09 -16.10
CA GLY A 60 -2.85 -0.94 -16.91
C GLY A 60 -3.73 -0.12 -17.86
N PRO A 61 -4.62 -0.79 -18.60
CA PRO A 61 -5.63 -0.11 -19.39
C PRO A 61 -6.49 0.83 -18.55
N LEU A 62 -6.98 1.89 -19.19
CA LEU A 62 -8.01 2.76 -18.63
C LEU A 62 -9.21 1.95 -18.16
N SER A 63 -9.78 2.35 -17.03
CA SER A 63 -11.04 1.78 -16.55
C SER A 63 -12.11 2.86 -16.44
N ASN A 64 -13.35 2.49 -16.74
CA ASN A 64 -14.48 3.43 -16.82
C ASN A 64 -14.98 3.94 -15.47
N VAL A 65 -14.32 3.58 -14.36
CA VAL A 65 -14.81 3.84 -13.01
C VAL A 65 -13.74 4.58 -12.21
N GLU A 66 -14.09 5.76 -11.70
CA GLU A 66 -13.36 6.48 -10.63
C GLU A 66 -11.92 6.94 -10.94
N GLY A 67 -11.51 6.95 -12.20
CA GLY A 67 -10.26 7.59 -12.62
C GLY A 67 -8.98 6.87 -12.24
N LEU A 68 -9.07 5.56 -12.01
CA LEU A 68 -7.93 4.66 -11.84
C LEU A 68 -7.84 3.72 -13.05
N ASP A 69 -6.62 3.36 -13.43
CA ASP A 69 -6.38 2.25 -14.34
C ASP A 69 -6.71 0.90 -13.68
N VAL A 70 -6.90 -0.13 -14.51
CA VAL A 70 -7.24 -1.49 -14.05
C VAL A 70 -6.20 -2.03 -13.06
N ASP A 71 -4.91 -1.75 -13.25
CA ASP A 71 -3.88 -2.30 -12.37
C ASP A 71 -3.84 -1.57 -11.03
N SER A 72 -4.07 -0.26 -10.98
CA SER A 72 -4.23 0.44 -9.69
C SER A 72 -5.37 -0.11 -8.85
N LYS A 73 -6.48 -0.53 -9.48
CA LYS A 73 -7.60 -1.17 -8.76
C LYS A 73 -7.22 -2.53 -8.21
N ARG A 74 -6.51 -3.33 -9.00
CA ARG A 74 -5.98 -4.63 -8.57
C ARG A 74 -5.02 -4.46 -7.39
N ASP A 75 -4.12 -3.49 -7.47
CA ASP A 75 -3.18 -3.20 -6.40
C ASP A 75 -3.90 -2.83 -5.10
N ILE A 76 -4.89 -1.93 -5.15
CA ILE A 76 -5.69 -1.55 -3.97
C ILE A 76 -6.33 -2.78 -3.32
N VAL A 77 -7.01 -3.61 -4.11
CA VAL A 77 -7.68 -4.82 -3.61
C VAL A 77 -6.68 -5.78 -2.97
N ALA A 78 -5.58 -6.07 -3.65
CA ALA A 78 -4.58 -7.01 -3.17
C ALA A 78 -3.87 -6.50 -1.91
N ILE A 79 -3.52 -5.22 -1.86
CA ILE A 79 -2.89 -4.60 -0.70
C ILE A 79 -3.83 -4.67 0.51
N CYS A 80 -5.08 -4.24 0.36
CA CYS A 80 -6.07 -4.35 1.44
C CYS A 80 -6.25 -5.80 1.91
N TYR A 81 -6.35 -6.76 0.97
CA TYR A 81 -6.48 -8.18 1.30
C TYR A 81 -5.32 -8.66 2.16
N TYR A 82 -4.08 -8.48 1.70
CA TYR A 82 -2.91 -9.00 2.43
C TYR A 82 -2.70 -8.28 3.75
N VAL A 83 -2.99 -6.99 3.85
CA VAL A 83 -2.85 -6.27 5.12
C VAL A 83 -3.89 -6.76 6.13
N PHE A 84 -5.18 -6.80 5.78
CA PHE A 84 -6.21 -7.23 6.73
C PHE A 84 -6.17 -8.73 7.05
N LYS A 85 -5.67 -9.59 6.16
CA LYS A 85 -5.49 -11.02 6.45
C LYS A 85 -4.35 -11.30 7.43
N ASN A 86 -3.36 -10.41 7.51
CA ASN A 86 -2.19 -10.58 8.37
C ASN A 86 -2.22 -9.66 9.60
N THR A 87 -3.30 -8.90 9.81
CA THR A 87 -3.45 -7.97 10.94
C THR A 87 -4.89 -7.86 11.41
N ASN A 88 -5.07 -7.43 12.65
CA ASN A 88 -6.37 -7.04 13.21
C ASN A 88 -6.61 -5.53 13.12
N ALA A 89 -6.00 -4.86 12.14
CA ALA A 89 -6.16 -3.43 11.99
C ALA A 89 -7.62 -3.04 11.72
N ASP A 90 -8.03 -1.91 12.26
CA ASP A 90 -9.34 -1.31 12.06
C ASP A 90 -9.44 -0.64 10.70
N GLU A 91 -8.31 -0.20 10.15
CA GLU A 91 -8.26 0.60 8.92
C GLU A 91 -6.96 0.39 8.14
N VAL A 92 -7.08 0.39 6.82
CA VAL A 92 -5.96 0.40 5.88
C VAL A 92 -6.00 1.67 5.06
N GLN A 93 -4.86 2.35 5.01
CA GLN A 93 -4.61 3.49 4.15
C GLN A 93 -3.50 3.15 3.15
N ILE A 94 -3.72 3.46 1.87
CA ILE A 94 -2.74 3.30 0.80
C ILE A 94 -2.41 4.69 0.27
N ILE A 95 -1.12 5.03 0.24
CA ILE A 95 -0.61 6.25 -0.39
C ILE A 95 0.28 5.79 -1.54
N CYS A 96 -0.20 5.98 -2.76
CA CYS A 96 0.54 5.63 -3.97
C CYS A 96 1.22 6.86 -4.55
N PHE A 97 2.52 6.74 -4.80
CA PHE A 97 3.33 7.73 -5.48
C PHE A 97 3.66 7.31 -6.91
N TYR A 98 3.87 8.33 -7.75
CA TYR A 98 4.43 8.20 -9.09
C TYR A 98 5.73 9.02 -9.17
N PRO A 99 6.81 8.45 -9.74
CA PRO A 99 8.05 9.19 -9.97
C PRO A 99 7.89 10.16 -11.15
N GLU A 100 8.04 11.45 -10.89
CA GLU A 100 7.96 12.55 -11.88
C GLU A 100 9.13 13.51 -11.67
N ASP A 101 9.97 13.68 -12.69
CA ASP A 101 11.05 14.69 -12.74
C ASP A 101 11.87 14.79 -11.43
N SER A 102 12.35 13.65 -10.94
CA SER A 102 13.12 13.48 -9.70
C SER A 102 12.35 13.64 -8.38
N ASN A 103 11.03 13.83 -8.44
CA ASN A 103 10.15 13.89 -7.28
C ASN A 103 9.20 12.69 -7.22
N LEU A 104 8.69 12.41 -6.01
CA LEU A 104 7.55 11.50 -5.82
C LEU A 104 6.29 12.33 -5.65
N VAL A 105 5.37 12.21 -6.60
CA VAL A 105 4.09 12.91 -6.56
C VAL A 105 3.00 11.91 -6.18
N VAL A 106 2.11 12.30 -5.26
CA VAL A 106 1.00 11.43 -4.88
C VAL A 106 0.06 11.26 -6.08
N LEU A 107 -0.12 10.02 -6.50
CA LEU A 107 -1.04 9.63 -7.55
C LEU A 107 -2.44 9.42 -6.99
N TYR A 108 -2.57 8.59 -5.95
CA TYR A 108 -3.83 8.39 -5.26
C TYR A 108 -3.61 8.14 -3.77
N LYS A 109 -4.68 8.37 -3.01
CA LYS A 109 -4.83 7.93 -1.63
C LYS A 109 -6.10 7.12 -1.54
N PHE A 110 -6.02 5.96 -0.92
CA PHE A 110 -7.18 5.12 -0.65
C PHE A 110 -7.23 4.81 0.84
N LYS A 111 -8.43 4.76 1.40
CA LYS A 111 -8.67 4.47 2.81
C LYS A 111 -9.90 3.59 2.92
N ILE A 112 -9.83 2.54 3.73
CA ILE A 112 -10.98 1.68 4.01
C ILE A 112 -10.88 1.11 5.43
N ASP A 113 -12.01 1.11 6.14
CA ASP A 113 -12.12 0.42 7.42
C ASP A 113 -12.43 -1.08 7.23
N ARG A 114 -12.11 -1.86 8.26
CA ARG A 114 -12.26 -3.32 8.24
C ARG A 114 -13.69 -3.76 7.96
N ARG A 115 -14.68 -3.09 8.55
CA ARG A 115 -16.11 -3.40 8.36
C ARG A 115 -16.51 -3.22 6.89
N ASN A 116 -16.08 -2.15 6.25
CA ASN A 116 -16.34 -1.92 4.83
C ASN A 116 -15.61 -2.93 3.94
N ALA A 117 -14.41 -3.39 4.33
CA ALA A 117 -13.74 -4.50 3.67
C ALA A 117 -14.49 -5.83 3.84
N GLU A 118 -15.10 -6.10 5.01
CA GLU A 118 -16.00 -7.24 5.24
C GLU A 118 -17.24 -7.15 4.36
N LEU A 119 -17.89 -5.98 4.32
CA LEU A 119 -19.05 -5.74 3.46
C LEU A 119 -18.72 -5.85 1.97
N ALA A 120 -17.45 -5.66 1.59
CA ALA A 120 -17.02 -5.89 0.22
C ALA A 120 -16.92 -7.38 -0.13
N GLU A 121 -16.91 -8.29 0.85
CA GLU A 121 -16.55 -9.72 0.73
C GLU A 121 -15.03 -9.95 0.55
N LEU A 122 -14.18 -9.04 1.06
CA LEU A 122 -12.73 -9.15 0.91
C LEU A 122 -12.15 -10.36 1.65
N PHE A 123 -12.77 -10.78 2.75
CA PHE A 123 -12.24 -11.84 3.61
C PHE A 123 -12.57 -13.26 3.14
N ASP A 124 -13.52 -13.42 2.23
CA ASP A 124 -13.96 -14.72 1.72
C ASP A 124 -13.14 -15.18 0.49
N ILE A 125 -12.18 -14.35 0.06
CA ILE A 125 -11.35 -14.59 -1.12
C ILE A 125 -10.18 -15.51 -0.76
N SER A 126 -9.89 -16.51 -1.60
CA SER A 126 -8.64 -17.25 -1.52
C SER A 126 -7.48 -16.52 -2.22
N PRO A 127 -6.21 -16.69 -1.81
CA PRO A 127 -5.09 -15.95 -2.41
C PRO A 127 -4.96 -16.04 -3.94
N ASP A 128 -5.34 -17.18 -4.53
CA ASP A 128 -5.35 -17.42 -5.97
C ASP A 128 -6.49 -16.70 -6.72
N GLN A 129 -7.54 -16.28 -6.00
CA GLN A 129 -8.70 -15.59 -6.55
C GLN A 129 -8.59 -14.06 -6.50
N ILE A 130 -7.55 -13.50 -5.88
CA ILE A 130 -7.40 -12.03 -5.69
C ILE A 130 -7.49 -11.28 -7.03
N ASP A 131 -6.77 -11.75 -8.05
CA ASP A 131 -6.73 -11.06 -9.35
C ASP A 131 -8.10 -11.12 -10.06
N THR A 132 -8.82 -12.24 -9.94
CA THR A 132 -10.19 -12.41 -10.45
C THR A 132 -11.17 -11.54 -9.67
N TYR A 133 -11.09 -11.54 -8.35
CA TYR A 133 -11.94 -10.72 -7.50
C TYR A 133 -11.72 -9.23 -7.80
N ALA A 134 -10.47 -8.79 -7.95
CA ALA A 134 -10.16 -7.40 -8.28
C ALA A 134 -10.80 -6.95 -9.60
N LEU A 135 -10.89 -7.86 -10.58
CA LEU A 135 -11.54 -7.59 -11.87
C LEU A 135 -13.06 -7.48 -11.76
N TYR A 136 -13.72 -8.39 -11.05
CA TYR A 136 -15.19 -8.51 -11.09
C TYR A 136 -15.91 -7.87 -9.89
N LYS A 137 -15.27 -7.82 -8.72
CA LYS A 137 -15.84 -7.35 -7.45
C LYS A 137 -15.05 -6.19 -6.82
N GLY A 138 -13.86 -5.88 -7.31
CA GLY A 138 -12.99 -4.83 -6.77
C GLY A 138 -13.63 -3.43 -6.73
N SER A 139 -14.54 -3.12 -7.65
CA SER A 139 -15.30 -1.86 -7.64
C SER A 139 -16.12 -1.65 -6.38
N ARG A 140 -16.66 -2.72 -5.77
CA ARG A 140 -17.40 -2.63 -4.51
C ARG A 140 -16.50 -2.22 -3.36
N LEU A 141 -15.30 -2.78 -3.28
CA LEU A 141 -14.31 -2.41 -2.27
C LEU A 141 -13.95 -0.93 -2.40
N ILE A 142 -13.70 -0.46 -3.62
CA ILE A 142 -13.30 0.93 -3.86
C ILE A 142 -14.45 1.89 -3.55
N ALA A 143 -15.68 1.56 -3.94
CA ALA A 143 -16.87 2.37 -3.68
C ALA A 143 -17.23 2.47 -2.19
N LEU A 144 -16.93 1.44 -1.39
CA LEU A 144 -17.10 1.45 0.06
C LEU A 144 -15.95 2.17 0.79
N GLY A 145 -14.80 2.33 0.13
CA GLY A 145 -13.67 3.09 0.65
C GLY A 145 -13.75 4.57 0.31
N GLN A 146 -12.71 5.28 0.72
CA GLN A 146 -12.49 6.69 0.39
C GLN A 146 -11.31 6.78 -0.56
N LEU A 147 -11.60 7.07 -1.83
CA LEU A 147 -10.60 7.25 -2.87
C LEU A 147 -10.42 8.73 -3.21
N TRP A 148 -9.17 9.18 -3.18
CA TRP A 148 -8.75 10.45 -3.76
C TRP A 148 -7.72 10.19 -4.85
N VAL A 149 -7.89 10.82 -6.01
CA VAL A 149 -6.98 10.71 -7.16
C VAL A 149 -6.48 12.09 -7.55
N ASN A 150 -5.19 12.22 -7.80
CA ASN A 150 -4.59 13.42 -8.39
C ASN A 150 -5.00 13.51 -9.86
N LYS A 151 -6.10 14.20 -10.13
CA LYS A 151 -6.68 14.31 -11.48
C LYS A 151 -5.73 14.95 -12.50
N GLY A 152 -4.92 15.92 -12.09
CA GLY A 152 -3.97 16.60 -12.97
C GLY A 152 -2.87 15.65 -13.44
N LEU A 153 -2.26 14.93 -12.50
CA LEU A 153 -1.26 13.91 -12.80
C LEU A 153 -1.89 12.75 -13.60
N ALA A 154 -3.05 12.25 -13.16
CA ALA A 154 -3.77 11.18 -13.85
C ALA A 154 -4.11 11.56 -15.31
N LYS A 155 -4.54 12.80 -15.58
CA LYS A 155 -4.76 13.28 -16.95
C LYS A 155 -3.46 13.37 -17.74
N LYS A 156 -2.37 13.88 -17.16
CA LYS A 156 -1.04 13.93 -17.79
C LYS A 156 -0.54 12.53 -18.20
N LEU A 157 -0.85 11.54 -17.37
CA LEU A 157 -0.50 10.14 -17.58
C LEU A 157 -1.49 9.38 -18.47
N GLY A 158 -2.54 10.04 -18.98
CA GLY A 158 -3.56 9.40 -19.82
C GLY A 158 -4.45 8.41 -19.06
N LEU A 159 -4.58 8.56 -17.74
CA LEU A 159 -5.41 7.74 -16.84
C LEU A 159 -6.83 8.31 -16.63
N LEU A 160 -7.07 9.52 -17.16
CA LEU A 160 -8.35 10.22 -17.15
C LEU A 160 -8.56 10.89 -18.52
N THR A 161 -9.77 10.75 -19.06
CA THR A 161 -10.26 11.53 -20.22
C THR A 161 -10.76 12.90 -19.80
#